data_AF-A0AAN6FIE5-F1
#
_entry.id   AF-A0AAN6FIE5-F1
#
_cell.length_a   1.000
_cell.length_b   1.000
_cell.length_c   1.000
_cell.angle_alpha   90.00
_cell.angle_beta   90.00
_cell.angle_gamma   90.00
#
_symmetry.space_group_name_H-M   'P 1'
#
loop_
_entity.id
_entity.type
_entity.pdbx_description
1 polymer ?
#
loop_
_entity_poly.entity_id
_entity_poly.type
_entity_poly.pdbx_seq_one_letter_code
_entity_poly.pdbx_strand_id
1 'polypeptide(L)'
;MALIRPSALLHWPSPLHTPSPNTTTRALHRLHAPTLRTPRPTPFVPDVPTFLTLIGRNLASHASKIPSWEALFTLSSLQLREAGVEPARARRYLLWWRERFRNGITGIGGELGEVRDGVAELRIVEVESRRKGDRQAMLGKGAGMRRVVVNVPATVALPVDLSKAAVEEGEKGEVGRVEVEGAQIVSGVRILAANAIAGTGVEAVKGHQGVARLRVQSGLWEERRGHKVDGGERRKEEVRYKRRAQERKMAR
;
A
#
# COMPACT_ATOMS: atom_id res chain seq x y z
N MET A 1 -21.62 -88.99 -1.37
CA MET A 1 -20.37 -89.03 -0.57
C MET A 1 -19.46 -87.91 -1.06
N ALA A 2 -19.33 -86.84 -0.28
CA ALA A 2 -18.64 -85.61 -0.66
C ALA A 2 -17.15 -85.67 -0.27
N LEU A 3 -16.27 -85.37 -1.22
CA LEU A 3 -14.82 -85.31 -1.03
C LEU A 3 -14.43 -83.94 -0.43
N ILE A 4 -13.98 -83.96 0.82
CA ILE A 4 -13.49 -82.80 1.56
C ILE A 4 -12.04 -82.54 1.15
N ARG A 5 -11.75 -81.37 0.56
CA ARG A 5 -10.38 -80.85 0.38
C ARG A 5 -10.03 -79.96 1.59
N PRO A 6 -8.91 -80.17 2.30
CA PRO A 6 -8.46 -79.22 3.30
C PRO A 6 -7.66 -78.09 2.63
N SER A 7 -8.19 -76.87 2.68
CA SER A 7 -7.49 -75.65 2.30
C SER A 7 -6.61 -75.20 3.47
N ALA A 8 -5.31 -75.50 3.40
CA ALA A 8 -4.32 -74.96 4.33
C ALA A 8 -4.13 -73.45 4.06
N LEU A 9 -4.58 -72.61 4.98
CA LEU A 9 -4.31 -71.18 4.99
C LEU A 9 -2.87 -70.96 5.49
N LEU A 10 -1.95 -70.69 4.57
CA LEU A 10 -0.64 -70.12 4.88
C LEU A 10 -0.85 -68.69 5.39
N HIS A 11 -0.82 -68.50 6.71
CA HIS A 11 -0.72 -67.15 7.28
C HIS A 11 0.72 -66.67 7.11
N TRP A 12 0.92 -65.59 6.36
CA TRP A 12 2.22 -64.92 6.31
C TRP A 12 2.30 -63.96 7.51
N PRO A 13 3.33 -64.00 8.36
CA PRO A 13 3.47 -63.04 9.43
C PRO A 13 3.71 -61.64 8.81
N SER A 14 2.81 -60.70 9.10
CA SER A 14 2.99 -59.30 8.72
C SER A 14 4.20 -58.74 9.47
N PRO A 15 5.21 -58.16 8.79
CA PRO A 15 6.28 -57.47 9.49
C PRO A 15 5.71 -56.22 10.16
N LEU A 16 5.96 -56.09 11.46
CA LEU A 16 5.69 -54.88 12.22
C LEU A 16 6.50 -53.73 11.58
N HIS A 17 5.83 -52.88 10.81
CA HIS A 17 6.41 -51.67 10.26
C HIS A 17 6.58 -50.66 11.40
N THR A 18 7.78 -50.56 11.95
CA THR A 18 8.14 -49.46 12.84
C THR A 18 8.24 -48.18 11.99
N PRO A 19 7.45 -47.13 12.25
CA PRO A 19 7.62 -45.87 11.55
C PRO A 19 8.97 -45.27 11.96
N SER A 20 9.91 -45.23 11.02
CA SER A 20 11.13 -44.44 11.15
C SER A 20 10.75 -42.99 11.46
N PRO A 21 11.33 -42.35 12.50
CA PRO A 21 11.09 -40.94 12.74
C PRO A 21 11.73 -40.15 11.60
N ASN A 22 10.93 -39.75 10.61
CA ASN A 22 11.30 -38.81 9.56
C ASN A 22 11.65 -37.45 10.20
N THR A 23 12.85 -37.37 10.76
CA THR A 23 13.48 -36.18 11.32
C THR A 23 14.31 -35.53 10.21
N THR A 24 13.67 -35.17 9.10
CA THR A 24 14.24 -34.18 8.18
C THR A 24 13.89 -32.79 8.69
N THR A 25 14.31 -32.48 9.91
CA THR A 25 14.22 -31.13 10.47
C THR A 25 15.28 -30.27 9.79
N ARG A 26 14.83 -29.32 8.96
CA ARG A 26 15.64 -28.27 8.31
C ARG A 26 16.23 -27.29 9.34
N ALA A 27 17.02 -27.77 10.30
CA ALA A 27 17.63 -26.95 11.35
C ALA A 27 18.67 -25.96 10.79
N LEU A 28 19.38 -26.34 9.72
CA LEU A 28 20.46 -25.52 9.14
C LEU A 28 19.96 -24.21 8.51
N HIS A 29 18.74 -24.17 7.97
CA HIS A 29 18.18 -22.93 7.42
C HIS A 29 17.87 -21.87 8.49
N ARG A 30 17.71 -22.27 9.76
CA ARG A 30 17.45 -21.34 10.87
C ARG A 30 18.73 -20.66 11.35
N LEU A 31 19.88 -21.32 11.23
CA LEU A 31 21.18 -20.79 11.66
C LEU A 31 21.69 -19.67 10.74
N HIS A 32 21.33 -19.69 9.46
CA HIS A 32 21.66 -18.64 8.47
C HIS A 32 20.49 -17.71 8.16
N ALA A 33 19.46 -17.67 9.02
CA ALA A 33 18.37 -16.72 8.83
C ALA A 33 18.93 -15.29 8.95
N PRO A 34 18.75 -14.42 7.93
CA PRO A 34 19.26 -13.07 8.00
C PRO A 34 18.64 -12.35 9.21
N THR A 35 19.49 -11.68 10.00
CA THR A 35 19.02 -10.85 11.10
C THR A 35 18.10 -9.77 10.54
N LEU A 36 16.84 -9.78 10.97
CA LEU A 36 15.83 -8.88 10.44
C LEU A 36 16.11 -7.45 10.93
N ARG A 37 16.71 -6.62 10.09
CA ARG A 37 16.96 -5.20 10.40
C ARG A 37 15.63 -4.44 10.42
N THR A 38 15.44 -3.60 11.43
CA THR A 38 14.32 -2.67 11.50
C THR A 38 14.64 -1.45 10.61
N PRO A 39 13.80 -1.14 9.61
CA PRO A 39 14.00 0.02 8.76
C PRO A 39 13.74 1.31 9.55
N ARG A 40 14.43 2.39 9.20
CA ARG A 40 14.19 3.71 9.80
C ARG A 40 12.81 4.24 9.33
N PRO A 41 12.08 4.98 10.18
CA PRO A 41 10.86 5.65 9.75
C PRO A 41 11.18 6.67 8.64
N THR A 42 10.26 6.83 7.69
CA THR A 42 10.39 7.83 6.62
C THR A 42 9.63 9.10 7.01
N PRO A 43 9.94 10.28 6.45
CA PRO A 43 9.20 11.51 6.75
C PRO A 43 7.69 11.38 6.44
N PHE A 44 7.35 10.63 5.39
CA PHE A 44 5.96 10.33 5.05
C PHE A 44 5.29 9.31 5.99
N VAL A 45 6.07 8.45 6.65
CA VAL A 45 5.58 7.42 7.58
C VAL A 45 6.38 7.49 8.88
N PRO A 46 6.10 8.50 9.73
CA PRO A 46 6.87 8.73 10.94
C PRO A 46 6.53 7.74 12.06
N ASP A 47 5.29 7.24 12.09
CA ASP A 47 4.77 6.43 13.19
C ASP A 47 4.00 5.17 12.73
N VAL A 48 3.72 4.30 13.70
CA VAL A 48 2.96 3.06 13.51
C VAL A 48 1.53 3.32 13.01
N PRO A 49 0.72 4.22 13.61
CA PRO A 49 -0.65 4.41 13.15
C PRO A 49 -0.70 4.98 11.72
N THR A 50 0.24 5.84 11.30
CA THR A 50 0.32 6.29 9.90
C THR A 50 0.57 5.11 8.97
N PHE A 51 1.53 4.23 9.28
CA PHE A 51 1.81 3.05 8.46
C PHE A 51 0.58 2.14 8.31
N LEU A 52 -0.11 1.85 9.42
CA LEU A 52 -1.30 0.99 9.42
C LEU A 52 -2.49 1.63 8.68
N THR A 53 -2.59 2.96 8.71
CA THR A 53 -3.60 3.72 7.95
C THR A 53 -3.31 3.64 6.45
N LEU A 54 -2.06 3.85 6.03
CA LEU A 54 -1.67 3.82 4.62
C LEU A 54 -1.96 2.47 3.96
N ILE A 55 -1.64 1.36 4.61
CA ILE A 55 -1.88 0.01 4.07
C ILE A 55 -3.37 -0.39 4.08
N GLY A 56 -4.21 0.35 4.81
CA GLY A 56 -5.67 0.19 4.81
C GLY A 56 -6.17 -1.10 5.45
N ARG A 57 -7.23 -1.68 4.88
CA ARG A 57 -7.92 -2.91 5.38
C ARG A 57 -8.34 -2.87 6.85
N ASN A 58 -8.68 -1.68 7.35
CA ASN A 58 -9.03 -1.44 8.75
C ASN A 58 -7.92 -1.87 9.74
N LEU A 59 -6.64 -1.83 9.34
CA LEU A 59 -5.54 -2.16 10.25
C LEU A 59 -5.25 -1.06 11.27
N ALA A 60 -5.68 0.17 11.00
CA ALA A 60 -5.56 1.29 11.93
C ALA A 60 -6.22 1.02 13.30
N SER A 61 -7.28 0.20 13.35
CA SER A 61 -7.94 -0.18 14.61
C SER A 61 -7.04 -0.99 15.56
N HIS A 62 -5.99 -1.62 15.02
CA HIS A 62 -5.04 -2.41 15.81
C HIS A 62 -3.79 -1.62 16.21
N ALA A 63 -3.73 -0.31 15.94
CA ALA A 63 -2.56 0.51 16.25
C ALA A 63 -2.19 0.46 17.75
N SER A 64 -3.18 0.52 18.65
CA SER A 64 -2.94 0.46 20.11
C SER A 64 -2.33 -0.86 20.58
N LYS A 65 -2.35 -1.92 19.77
CA LYS A 65 -1.75 -3.22 20.10
C LYS A 65 -0.26 -3.30 19.77
N ILE A 66 0.25 -2.34 19.00
CA ILE A 66 1.65 -2.29 18.56
C ILE A 66 2.27 -1.03 19.15
N PRO A 67 3.03 -1.13 20.25
CA PRO A 67 3.42 0.03 21.05
C PRO A 67 4.51 0.91 20.41
N SER A 68 5.38 0.33 19.58
CA SER A 68 6.52 1.04 19.00
C SER A 68 6.80 0.63 17.56
N TRP A 69 7.54 1.48 16.84
CA TRP A 69 8.00 1.19 15.47
C TRP A 69 8.85 -0.09 15.42
N GLU A 70 9.71 -0.30 16.40
CA GLU A 70 10.53 -1.51 16.51
C GLU A 70 9.68 -2.76 16.76
N ALA A 71 8.64 -2.65 17.60
CA ALA A 71 7.70 -3.74 17.83
C ALA A 71 6.97 -4.11 16.53
N LEU A 72 6.57 -3.12 15.72
CA LEU A 72 5.91 -3.36 14.44
C LEU A 72 6.75 -4.27 13.54
N PHE A 73 8.07 -4.08 13.45
CA PHE A 73 8.95 -4.87 12.60
C PHE A 73 9.51 -6.13 13.27
N THR A 74 9.49 -6.23 14.60
CA THR A 74 10.06 -7.38 15.32
C THR A 74 9.03 -8.47 15.63
N LEU A 75 7.77 -8.10 15.94
CA LEU A 75 6.76 -9.05 16.38
C LEU A 75 6.49 -10.16 15.35
N SER A 76 6.41 -11.39 15.83
CA SER A 76 6.07 -12.57 15.03
C SER A 76 4.56 -12.72 14.81
N SER A 77 4.16 -13.63 13.90
CA SER A 77 2.75 -13.95 13.63
C SER A 77 1.98 -14.40 14.88
N LEU A 78 2.62 -15.20 15.75
CA LEU A 78 2.02 -15.73 16.98
C LEU A 78 1.83 -14.60 18.00
N GLN A 79 2.85 -13.77 18.20
CA GLN A 79 2.77 -12.63 19.11
C GLN A 79 1.73 -11.61 18.65
N LEU A 80 1.61 -11.37 17.34
CA LEU A 80 0.54 -10.52 16.78
C LEU A 80 -0.86 -11.12 17.03
N ARG A 81 -0.98 -12.46 17.02
CA ARG A 81 -2.24 -13.13 17.37
C ARG A 81 -2.59 -12.90 18.84
N GLU A 82 -1.61 -13.10 19.73
CA GLU A 82 -1.77 -12.92 21.18
C GLU A 82 -2.07 -11.46 21.55
N ALA A 83 -1.47 -10.50 20.83
CA ALA A 83 -1.79 -9.08 20.96
C ALA A 83 -3.20 -8.70 20.45
N GLY A 84 -3.91 -9.62 19.80
CA GLY A 84 -5.29 -9.41 19.32
C GLY A 84 -5.38 -8.79 17.92
N VAL A 85 -4.34 -8.89 17.09
CA VAL A 85 -4.42 -8.55 15.66
C VAL A 85 -5.13 -9.69 14.94
N GLU A 86 -6.45 -9.61 14.83
CA GLU A 86 -7.32 -10.57 14.12
C GLU A 86 -8.09 -9.84 13.02
N PRO A 87 -8.42 -10.47 11.88
CA PRO A 87 -8.29 -11.90 11.54
C PRO A 87 -6.89 -12.32 11.07
N ALA A 88 -6.63 -13.63 11.00
CA ALA A 88 -5.37 -14.20 10.45
C ALA A 88 -4.96 -13.64 9.07
N ARG A 89 -5.94 -13.29 8.22
CA ARG A 89 -5.68 -12.66 6.92
C ARG A 89 -5.07 -11.26 7.06
N ALA A 90 -5.52 -10.47 8.04
CA ALA A 90 -4.99 -9.15 8.33
C ALA A 90 -3.54 -9.25 8.84
N ARG A 91 -3.23 -10.22 9.73
CA ARG A 91 -1.85 -10.49 10.16
C ARG A 91 -0.92 -10.84 9.00
N ARG A 92 -1.33 -11.76 8.13
CA ARG A 92 -0.54 -12.15 6.95
C ARG A 92 -0.27 -10.96 6.04
N TYR A 93 -1.27 -10.09 5.87
CA TYR A 93 -1.15 -8.89 5.07
C TYR A 93 -0.19 -7.86 5.68
N LEU A 94 -0.26 -7.64 6.99
CA LEU A 94 0.67 -6.77 7.72
C LEU A 94 2.11 -7.27 7.60
N LEU A 95 2.34 -8.58 7.79
CA LEU A 95 3.67 -9.18 7.64
C LEU A 95 4.22 -9.04 6.21
N TRP A 96 3.36 -9.22 5.21
CA TRP A 96 3.73 -9.01 3.82
C TRP A 96 4.14 -7.55 3.54
N TRP A 97 3.37 -6.57 4.04
CA TRP A 97 3.72 -5.15 3.90
C TRP A 97 4.99 -4.76 4.65
N ARG A 98 5.22 -5.29 5.84
CA ARG A 98 6.47 -5.10 6.59
C ARG A 98 7.68 -5.53 5.78
N GLU A 99 7.59 -6.68 5.13
CA GLU A 99 8.69 -7.21 4.32
C GLU A 99 8.92 -6.36 3.06
N ARG A 100 7.85 -5.89 2.42
CA ARG A 100 7.97 -4.92 1.31
C ARG A 100 8.66 -3.63 1.74
N PHE A 101 8.26 -3.09 2.88
CA PHE A 101 8.84 -1.87 3.42
C PHE A 101 10.33 -2.05 3.76
N ARG A 102 10.72 -3.20 4.34
CA ARG A 102 12.13 -3.54 4.57
C ARG A 102 12.97 -3.59 3.30
N ASN A 103 12.39 -4.10 2.22
CA ASN A 103 13.04 -4.19 0.91
C ASN A 103 13.04 -2.84 0.15
N GLY A 104 12.58 -1.75 0.77
CA GLY A 104 12.48 -0.44 0.13
C GLY A 104 11.35 -0.35 -0.92
N ILE A 105 10.47 -1.35 -0.99
CA ILE A 105 9.33 -1.37 -1.91
C ILE A 105 8.16 -0.66 -1.22
N THR A 106 8.21 0.66 -1.23
CA THR A 106 7.15 1.51 -0.69
C THR A 106 6.04 1.76 -1.71
N GLY A 107 4.88 2.21 -1.24
CA GLY A 107 3.84 2.74 -2.13
C GLY A 107 4.12 4.19 -2.52
N ILE A 108 3.14 4.82 -3.16
CA ILE A 108 3.19 6.23 -3.54
C ILE A 108 3.54 7.11 -2.34
N GLY A 109 4.51 8.01 -2.51
CA GLY A 109 4.94 8.93 -1.47
C GLY A 109 5.94 8.38 -0.45
N GLY A 110 6.33 7.11 -0.53
CA GLY A 110 7.28 6.53 0.43
C GLY A 110 8.68 7.14 0.38
N GLU A 111 9.08 7.72 -0.75
CA GLU A 111 10.37 8.38 -0.98
C GLU A 111 10.36 9.89 -0.66
N LEU A 112 9.25 10.44 -0.16
CA LEU A 112 9.15 11.87 0.09
C LEU A 112 9.98 12.30 1.30
N GLY A 113 10.93 13.20 1.07
CA GLY A 113 11.75 13.82 2.12
C GLY A 113 11.03 14.93 2.88
N GLU A 114 10.40 15.85 2.15
CA GLU A 114 9.70 17.01 2.70
C GLU A 114 8.22 16.68 2.93
N VAL A 115 7.83 16.45 4.18
CA VAL A 115 6.45 16.17 4.57
C VAL A 115 6.14 16.94 5.85
N ARG A 116 5.03 17.68 5.87
CA ARG A 116 4.58 18.43 7.05
C ARG A 116 3.16 17.99 7.39
N ASP A 117 2.94 17.59 8.65
CA ASP A 117 1.62 17.14 9.16
C ASP A 117 0.95 16.05 8.31
N GLY A 118 1.76 15.14 7.74
CA GLY A 118 1.26 14.08 6.85
C GLY A 118 0.78 14.57 5.48
N VAL A 119 1.16 15.78 5.07
CA VAL A 119 0.89 16.38 3.76
C VAL A 119 2.22 16.74 3.09
N ALA A 120 2.39 16.31 1.84
CA ALA A 120 3.51 16.69 0.99
C ALA A 120 3.05 17.57 -0.17
N GLU A 121 3.82 18.59 -0.52
CA GLU A 121 3.55 19.46 -1.66
C GLU A 121 4.37 19.01 -2.88
N LEU A 122 3.68 18.76 -3.98
CA LEU A 122 4.24 18.33 -5.25
C LEU A 122 4.19 19.48 -6.25
N ARG A 123 5.32 19.77 -6.90
CA ARG A 123 5.41 20.79 -7.94
C ARG A 123 5.96 20.24 -9.24
N ILE A 124 5.53 20.81 -10.36
CA ILE A 124 6.11 20.52 -11.67
C ILE A 124 7.36 21.40 -11.85
N VAL A 125 8.51 20.77 -12.00
CA VAL A 125 9.79 21.44 -12.26
C VAL A 125 10.33 20.98 -13.62
N GLU A 126 10.94 21.90 -14.35
CA GLU A 126 11.71 21.59 -15.56
C GLU A 126 13.14 21.23 -15.18
N VAL A 127 13.56 20.01 -15.50
CA VAL A 127 14.88 19.46 -15.21
C VAL A 127 15.58 19.12 -16.51
N GLU A 128 16.85 19.46 -16.64
CA GLU A 128 17.65 19.10 -17.82
C GLU A 128 17.64 17.58 -18.06
N SER A 129 17.33 17.16 -19.28
CA SER A 129 17.28 15.75 -19.66
C SER A 129 18.28 15.45 -20.77
N ARG A 130 19.13 14.44 -20.54
CA ARG A 130 20.09 13.94 -21.53
C ARG A 130 19.44 13.03 -22.60
N ARG A 131 18.12 12.76 -22.52
CA ARG A 131 17.43 11.84 -23.43
C ARG A 131 17.29 12.44 -24.83
N LYS A 132 17.51 11.62 -25.86
CA LYS A 132 17.44 12.07 -27.28
C LYS A 132 16.08 12.64 -27.67
N GLY A 133 14.99 12.07 -27.15
CA GLY A 133 13.61 12.55 -27.41
C GLY A 133 13.26 13.87 -26.72
N ASP A 134 14.08 14.32 -25.78
CA ASP A 134 13.85 15.55 -25.01
C ASP A 134 14.57 16.77 -25.61
N ARG A 135 15.34 16.60 -26.69
CA ARG A 135 16.16 17.64 -27.34
C ARG A 135 15.33 18.71 -28.06
N GLN A 136 14.20 18.33 -28.65
CA GLN A 136 13.32 19.26 -29.37
C GLN A 136 12.33 19.93 -28.40
N ALA A 137 12.11 21.24 -28.57
CA ALA A 137 11.08 21.96 -27.82
C ALA A 137 9.67 21.49 -28.25
N MET A 138 8.76 21.35 -27.29
CA MET A 138 7.36 20.97 -27.52
C MET A 138 6.43 21.98 -26.84
N LEU A 139 5.14 21.97 -27.17
CA LEU A 139 4.14 22.85 -26.58
C LEU A 139 4.08 22.61 -25.05
N GLY A 140 4.72 23.50 -24.28
CA GLY A 140 4.81 23.43 -22.83
C GLY A 140 6.09 22.81 -22.26
N LYS A 141 7.19 22.72 -23.03
CA LYS A 141 8.53 22.31 -22.55
C LYS A 141 9.65 22.94 -23.40
N GLY A 142 10.69 23.47 -22.74
CA GLY A 142 11.91 23.95 -23.39
C GLY A 142 12.76 22.86 -24.07
N ALA A 143 13.56 23.23 -25.07
CA ALA A 143 14.50 22.31 -25.72
C ALA A 143 15.51 21.75 -24.70
N GLY A 144 15.61 20.43 -24.60
CA GLY A 144 16.50 19.75 -23.64
C GLY A 144 15.95 19.61 -22.21
N MET A 145 14.77 20.16 -21.88
CA MET A 145 14.26 20.23 -20.49
C MET A 145 13.10 19.28 -20.25
N ARG A 146 13.15 18.31 -19.35
CA ARG A 146 12.00 17.44 -19.04
C ARG A 146 11.21 17.96 -17.85
N ARG A 147 9.88 17.96 -17.97
CA ARG A 147 8.97 18.26 -16.86
C ARG A 147 8.80 17.04 -15.97
N VAL A 148 9.07 17.22 -14.68
CA VAL A 148 9.04 16.17 -13.68
C VAL A 148 8.32 16.69 -12.44
N VAL A 149 7.65 15.80 -11.72
CA VAL A 149 7.00 16.11 -10.45
C VAL A 149 8.01 15.87 -9.32
N VAL A 150 8.22 16.90 -8.52
CA VAL A 150 9.22 16.94 -7.45
C VAL A 150 8.52 17.28 -6.13
N ASN A 151 9.03 16.71 -5.04
CA ASN A 151 8.65 17.12 -3.69
C ASN A 151 9.37 18.41 -3.29
N VAL A 152 8.63 19.44 -2.91
CA VAL A 152 9.14 20.76 -2.54
C VAL A 152 8.61 21.09 -1.13
N PRO A 153 9.38 21.80 -0.28
CA PRO A 153 8.86 22.26 1.00
C PRO A 153 7.54 23.04 0.82
N ALA A 154 6.62 22.85 1.77
CA ALA A 154 5.30 23.48 1.74
C ALA A 154 5.45 25.00 1.62
N THR A 155 5.08 25.53 0.46
CA THR A 155 5.14 26.95 0.13
C THR A 155 3.76 27.57 0.28
N VAL A 156 2.70 26.80 0.00
CA VAL A 156 1.31 27.22 0.18
C VAL A 156 0.84 26.79 1.57
N ALA A 157 0.29 27.73 2.36
CA ALA A 157 -0.22 27.48 3.71
C ALA A 157 -1.10 26.21 3.75
N LEU A 158 -0.75 25.29 4.65
CA LEU A 158 -1.45 24.02 4.80
C LEU A 158 -2.89 24.27 5.24
N PRO A 159 -3.88 23.52 4.72
CA PRO A 159 -5.24 23.64 5.18
C PRO A 159 -5.31 22.93 6.54
N VAL A 160 -5.17 23.69 7.63
CA VAL A 160 -5.47 23.20 8.98
C VAL A 160 -6.95 22.85 8.99
N ASP A 161 -7.27 21.58 9.23
CA ASP A 161 -8.57 20.90 9.40
C ASP A 161 -9.87 21.59 8.91
N LEU A 162 -10.77 20.79 8.33
CA LEU A 162 -12.05 21.16 7.69
C LEU A 162 -13.07 21.94 8.56
N SER A 163 -12.70 22.47 9.73
CA SER A 163 -13.53 23.31 10.61
C SER A 163 -13.06 24.77 10.73
N LYS A 164 -11.94 25.17 10.11
CA LYS A 164 -11.55 26.59 10.02
C LYS A 164 -11.12 26.98 8.61
N ALA A 165 -12.09 27.03 7.70
CA ALA A 165 -11.95 27.74 6.44
C ALA A 165 -11.97 29.26 6.72
N ALA A 166 -10.81 29.82 7.04
CA ALA A 166 -10.55 31.25 6.87
C ALA A 166 -9.55 31.38 5.71
N VAL A 167 -10.02 32.05 4.67
CA VAL A 167 -9.31 32.36 3.44
C VAL A 167 -8.15 33.30 3.79
N GLU A 168 -6.92 32.84 3.60
CA GLU A 168 -5.81 33.75 3.32
C GLU A 168 -5.42 33.55 1.85
N GLU A 169 -5.77 34.55 1.04
CA GLU A 169 -5.34 34.65 -0.35
C GLU A 169 -3.83 34.90 -0.39
N GLY A 170 -3.07 33.80 -0.39
CA GLY A 170 -1.65 33.83 -0.69
C GLY A 170 -1.42 34.21 -2.16
N GLU A 171 -0.45 35.09 -2.38
CA GLU A 171 -0.04 35.65 -3.67
C GLU A 171 0.02 34.62 -4.80
N LYS A 172 -0.39 35.04 -6.00
CA LYS A 172 -0.29 34.27 -7.25
C LYS A 172 1.18 33.94 -7.52
N GLY A 173 1.65 32.84 -6.94
CA GLY A 173 2.98 32.33 -7.19
C GLY A 173 3.13 32.02 -8.68
N GLU A 174 3.95 32.82 -9.36
CA GLU A 174 4.50 32.47 -10.67
C GLU A 174 5.05 31.04 -10.61
N VAL A 175 5.10 30.38 -11.77
CA VAL A 175 5.75 29.07 -11.95
C VAL A 175 7.24 29.28 -11.74
N GLY A 176 7.63 29.46 -10.48
CA GLY A 176 8.99 29.73 -10.06
C GLY A 176 9.83 28.57 -10.52
N ARG A 177 10.83 28.90 -11.35
CA ARG A 177 11.91 28.01 -11.73
C ARG A 177 12.72 27.74 -10.46
N VAL A 178 12.21 26.86 -9.60
CA VAL A 178 12.94 26.48 -8.39
C VAL A 178 14.12 25.65 -8.88
N GLU A 179 15.32 26.19 -8.72
CA GLU A 179 16.57 25.46 -8.93
C GLU A 179 16.70 24.46 -7.76
N VAL A 180 16.09 23.29 -7.93
CA VAL A 180 16.11 22.27 -6.89
C VAL A 180 17.30 21.34 -7.13
N GLU A 181 18.50 21.79 -6.76
CA GLU A 181 19.64 20.91 -6.57
C GLU A 181 19.32 19.95 -5.40
N GLY A 182 18.93 18.71 -5.71
CA GLY A 182 18.53 17.69 -4.71
C GLY A 182 17.06 17.26 -4.75
N ALA A 183 16.28 17.73 -5.72
CA ALA A 183 14.91 17.31 -5.97
C ALA A 183 14.78 15.79 -6.17
N GLN A 184 14.07 15.11 -5.27
CA GLN A 184 13.70 13.73 -5.49
C GLN A 184 12.46 13.65 -6.39
N ILE A 185 12.60 12.91 -7.48
CA ILE A 185 11.53 12.63 -8.43
C ILE A 185 10.51 11.71 -7.77
N VAL A 186 9.25 12.12 -7.76
CA VAL A 186 8.17 11.33 -7.17
C VAL A 186 7.65 10.30 -8.17
N SER A 187 7.68 9.04 -7.76
CA SER A 187 7.19 7.89 -8.51
C SER A 187 5.67 7.73 -8.39
N GLY A 188 5.04 7.12 -9.41
CA GLY A 188 3.60 6.85 -9.41
C GLY A 188 2.69 8.05 -9.70
N VAL A 189 3.27 9.23 -9.98
CA VAL A 189 2.54 10.45 -10.35
C VAL A 189 2.82 10.79 -11.82
N ARG A 190 1.80 11.29 -12.53
CA ARG A 190 1.91 11.72 -13.93
C ARG A 190 1.38 13.13 -14.14
N ILE A 191 1.90 13.80 -15.15
CA ILE A 191 1.39 15.09 -15.63
C ILE A 191 0.37 14.77 -16.72
N LEU A 192 -0.90 15.13 -16.53
CA LEU A 192 -1.98 14.83 -17.50
C LEU A 192 -2.12 15.92 -18.58
N ALA A 193 -2.22 17.17 -18.13
CA ALA A 193 -2.40 18.34 -18.98
C ALA A 193 -1.29 19.35 -18.68
N ALA A 194 -1.32 20.52 -19.34
CA ALA A 194 -0.27 21.55 -19.24
C ALA A 194 0.28 21.70 -17.83
N ASN A 195 -0.54 21.96 -16.80
CA ASN A 195 -0.05 22.13 -15.42
C ASN A 195 -0.79 21.26 -14.39
N ALA A 196 -1.42 20.16 -14.83
CA ALA A 196 -2.23 19.31 -13.96
C ALA A 196 -1.48 18.02 -13.58
N ILE A 197 -1.24 17.85 -12.28
CA ILE A 197 -0.65 16.64 -11.69
C ILE A 197 -1.78 15.67 -11.34
N ALA A 198 -1.63 14.40 -11.72
CA ALA A 198 -2.57 13.34 -11.37
C ALA A 198 -1.86 12.09 -10.86
N GLY A 199 -2.46 11.47 -9.86
CA GLY A 199 -1.99 10.23 -9.24
C GLY A 199 -3.00 9.75 -8.21
N THR A 200 -2.77 8.56 -7.68
CA THR A 200 -3.61 8.02 -6.60
C THR A 200 -3.40 8.83 -5.32
N GLY A 201 -4.48 9.39 -4.77
CA GLY A 201 -4.40 10.21 -3.53
C GLY A 201 -3.79 11.60 -3.70
N VAL A 202 -3.54 12.04 -4.95
CA VAL A 202 -3.03 13.38 -5.25
C VAL A 202 -4.20 14.34 -5.44
N GLU A 203 -4.21 15.43 -4.68
CA GLU A 203 -5.23 16.48 -4.73
C GLU A 203 -4.64 17.77 -5.29
N ALA A 204 -5.22 18.33 -6.35
CA ALA A 204 -4.77 19.60 -6.91
C ALA A 204 -5.12 20.76 -5.96
N VAL A 205 -4.19 21.71 -5.78
CA VAL A 205 -4.45 22.90 -4.96
C VAL A 205 -5.21 23.92 -5.78
N LYS A 206 -6.39 24.34 -5.30
CA LYS A 206 -7.20 25.38 -5.97
C LYS A 206 -6.43 26.71 -5.95
N GLY A 207 -6.44 27.42 -7.08
CA GLY A 207 -5.78 28.72 -7.24
C GLY A 207 -4.30 28.66 -7.63
N HIS A 208 -3.63 27.51 -7.51
CA HIS A 208 -2.21 27.35 -7.84
C HIS A 208 -2.02 26.36 -9.00
N GLN A 209 -1.47 26.82 -10.12
CA GLN A 209 -1.18 25.94 -11.26
C GLN A 209 0.11 25.14 -11.01
N GLY A 210 0.11 23.85 -11.35
CA GLY A 210 1.30 23.01 -11.22
C GLY A 210 1.64 22.58 -9.79
N VAL A 211 0.75 22.85 -8.83
CA VAL A 211 0.89 22.47 -7.42
C VAL A 211 -0.17 21.44 -7.05
N ALA A 212 0.26 20.34 -6.44
CA ALA A 212 -0.63 19.33 -5.88
C ALA A 212 -0.19 18.92 -4.48
N ARG A 213 -1.10 18.35 -3.71
CA ARG A 213 -0.86 17.85 -2.36
C ARG A 213 -1.06 16.34 -2.33
N LEU A 214 -0.16 15.64 -1.65
CA LEU A 214 -0.32 14.23 -1.30
C LEU A 214 -0.56 14.15 0.20
N ARG A 215 -1.77 13.78 0.60
CA ARG A 215 -2.15 13.60 2.00
C ARG A 215 -2.07 12.12 2.38
N VAL A 216 -1.64 11.83 3.60
CA VAL A 216 -1.80 10.51 4.21
C VAL A 216 -3.30 10.18 4.27
N GLN A 217 -3.73 9.23 3.45
CA GLN A 217 -5.10 8.75 3.37
C GLN A 217 -5.16 7.26 3.66
N SER A 218 -6.29 6.81 4.23
CA SER A 218 -6.52 5.39 4.50
C SER A 218 -6.52 4.59 3.21
N GLY A 219 -5.70 3.54 3.15
CA GLY A 219 -5.62 2.63 2.02
C GLY A 219 -4.93 3.19 0.78
N LEU A 220 -4.11 4.23 0.94
CA LEU A 220 -3.26 4.77 -0.15
C LEU A 220 -2.33 3.70 -0.73
N TRP A 221 -1.86 2.77 0.10
CA TRP A 221 -1.04 1.61 -0.28
C TRP A 221 -1.86 0.32 -0.26
N GLU A 222 -3.20 0.38 -0.17
CA GLU A 222 -4.00 -0.83 -0.08
C GLU A 222 -4.08 -1.58 -1.42
N GLU A 223 -3.58 -2.81 -1.40
CA GLU A 223 -3.94 -3.83 -2.39
C GLU A 223 -5.43 -4.18 -2.26
N ARG A 224 -6.29 -3.48 -3.01
CA ARG A 224 -7.75 -3.61 -2.90
C ARG A 224 -8.21 -5.02 -3.25
N ARG A 225 -9.13 -5.55 -2.44
CA ARG A 225 -9.75 -6.86 -2.69
C ARG A 225 -10.89 -6.71 -3.69
N GLY A 226 -10.95 -7.62 -4.66
CA GLY A 226 -12.15 -7.80 -5.47
C GLY A 226 -13.35 -8.08 -4.58
N HIS A 227 -14.43 -7.36 -4.80
CA HIS A 227 -15.73 -7.61 -4.19
C HIS A 227 -16.74 -7.94 -5.29
N LYS A 228 -17.77 -8.72 -4.95
CA LYS A 228 -18.80 -9.10 -5.90
C LYS A 228 -19.79 -7.95 -6.07
N VAL A 229 -19.91 -7.41 -7.28
CA VAL A 229 -20.92 -6.42 -7.62
C VAL A 229 -22.27 -7.13 -7.80
N ASP A 230 -23.32 -6.65 -7.13
CA ASP A 230 -24.69 -7.20 -7.17
C ASP A 230 -24.75 -8.74 -6.93
N GLY A 231 -24.01 -9.27 -5.95
CA GLY A 231 -24.00 -10.71 -5.64
C GLY A 231 -23.12 -11.56 -6.58
N GLY A 232 -22.49 -10.95 -7.59
CA GLY A 232 -21.65 -11.60 -8.59
C GLY A 232 -22.47 -12.16 -9.75
N GLU A 233 -21.78 -12.66 -10.76
CA GLU A 233 -22.37 -13.02 -12.06
C GLU A 233 -23.61 -13.92 -11.95
N ARG A 234 -23.53 -15.02 -11.18
CA ARG A 234 -24.63 -15.99 -11.03
C ARG A 234 -25.89 -15.45 -10.35
N ARG A 235 -25.77 -14.45 -9.47
CA ARG A 235 -26.89 -13.94 -8.65
C ARG A 235 -27.32 -12.53 -9.03
N LYS A 236 -26.68 -11.93 -10.03
CA LYS A 236 -26.88 -10.53 -10.42
C LYS A 236 -28.32 -10.21 -10.77
N GLU A 237 -28.95 -11.05 -11.61
CA GLU A 237 -30.34 -10.85 -12.02
C GLU A 237 -31.32 -11.04 -10.86
N GLU A 238 -31.12 -12.10 -10.06
CA GLU A 238 -31.94 -12.38 -8.87
C GLU A 238 -31.89 -11.23 -7.87
N VAL A 239 -30.68 -10.75 -7.53
CA VAL A 239 -30.48 -9.63 -6.59
C VAL A 239 -31.14 -8.36 -7.11
N ARG A 240 -30.97 -8.05 -8.41
CA ARG A 240 -31.59 -6.88 -9.03
C ARG A 240 -33.11 -6.99 -9.11
N TYR A 241 -33.65 -8.17 -9.35
CA TYR A 241 -35.09 -8.41 -9.35
C TYR A 241 -35.68 -8.22 -7.95
N LYS A 242 -35.08 -8.84 -6.93
CA LYS A 242 -35.50 -8.68 -5.53
C LYS A 242 -35.45 -7.23 -5.07
N ARG A 243 -34.38 -6.50 -5.42
CA ARG A 243 -34.23 -5.07 -5.13
C ARG A 243 -35.37 -4.25 -5.76
N ARG A 244 -35.63 -4.43 -7.07
CA ARG A 244 -36.73 -3.74 -7.78
C ARG A 244 -38.10 -4.08 -7.19
N ALA A 245 -38.33 -5.33 -6.79
CA ALA A 245 -39.60 -5.75 -6.18
C ALA A 245 -39.82 -5.11 -4.81
N GLN A 246 -38.76 -4.97 -3.99
CA GLN A 246 -38.81 -4.27 -2.71
C GLN A 246 -39.06 -2.77 -2.89
N GLU A 247 -38.35 -2.12 -3.82
CA GLU A 247 -38.56 -0.71 -4.15
C GLU A 247 -40.02 -0.43 -4.57
N ARG A 248 -40.60 -1.28 -5.42
CA ARG A 248 -42.02 -1.18 -5.81
C ARG A 248 -43.00 -1.37 -4.65
N LYS A 249 -42.63 -2.17 -3.64
CA LYS A 249 -43.46 -2.35 -2.44
C LYS A 249 -43.36 -1.15 -1.50
N MET A 250 -42.18 -0.53 -1.37
CA MET A 250 -42.00 0.67 -0.53
C MET A 250 -42.62 1.93 -1.15
N ALA A 251 -42.74 1.97 -2.47
CA ALA A 251 -43.34 3.11 -3.19
C ALA A 251 -44.88 3.06 -3.28
N ARG A 252 -45.51 1.97 -2.83
CA ARG A 252 -46.96 1.82 -2.73
C ARG A 252 -47.41 2.06 -1.31
#